data_AF-A0A2T2UCE5-F1
#
_entry.id   AF-A0A2T2UCE5-F1
#
_cell.length_a   1.000
_cell.length_b   1.000
_cell.length_c   1.000
_cell.angle_alpha   90.00
_cell.angle_beta   90.00
_cell.angle_gamma   90.00
#
_symmetry.space_group_name_H-M   'P 1'
#
loop_
_entity.id
_entity.type
_entity.pdbx_description
1 polymer ?
#
loop_
_entity_poly.entity_id
_entity_poly.type
_entity_poly.pdbx_seq_one_letter_code
_entity_poly.pdbx_strand_id
1 'polypeptide(L)'
;MRSSILVPVLLVALVGAFVGCSGSGRLSYEGPKDAYQQGVAQMEDEDYQQAIRLFRAVFEYGRGNEWAPKARFKLAMTQRKLGKHLIAANEFKRFTQLYRNHELVPRAE
;
A
#
# COMPACT_ATOMS: atom_id res chain seq x y z
N MET A 1 50.94 21.33 1.34
CA MET A 1 50.45 19.93 1.37
C MET A 1 49.33 19.81 2.41
N ARG A 2 48.15 20.35 2.12
CA ARG A 2 46.98 20.30 3.01
C ARG A 2 45.75 20.37 2.12
N SER A 3 45.15 19.23 1.80
CA SER A 3 43.78 19.07 1.26
C SER A 3 43.67 17.66 0.68
N SER A 4 43.64 16.62 1.52
CA SER A 4 43.33 15.26 1.01
C SER A 4 42.68 14.37 2.06
N ILE A 5 41.86 14.97 2.94
CA ILE A 5 41.08 14.23 3.95
C ILE A 5 39.57 14.58 3.84
N LEU A 6 39.20 15.55 2.99
CA LEU A 6 37.79 15.93 2.78
C LEU A 6 37.06 15.03 1.76
N VAL A 7 37.80 14.36 0.88
CA VAL A 7 37.24 13.50 -0.19
C VAL A 7 36.61 12.19 0.33
N PRO A 8 37.17 11.45 1.31
CA PRO A 8 36.56 10.20 1.76
C PRO A 8 35.37 10.39 2.71
N VAL A 9 35.26 11.55 3.38
CA VAL A 9 34.14 11.84 4.30
C VAL A 9 32.84 12.09 3.53
N LEU A 10 32.92 12.70 2.33
CA LEU A 10 31.76 12.95 1.49
C LEU A 10 31.18 11.66 0.87
N LEU A 11 32.02 10.65 0.63
CA LEU A 11 31.60 9.36 0.07
C LEU A 11 30.89 8.45 1.08
N VAL A 12 31.27 8.52 2.37
CA VAL A 12 30.63 7.71 3.43
C VAL A 12 29.23 8.22 3.77
N ALA A 13 28.99 9.52 3.65
CA ALA A 13 27.67 10.12 3.90
C ALA A 13 26.59 9.68 2.86
N LEU A 14 27.00 9.31 1.64
CA LEU A 14 26.07 8.90 0.59
C LEU A 14 25.54 7.47 0.74
N VAL A 15 26.22 6.62 1.51
CA VAL A 15 25.87 5.19 1.68
C VAL A 15 24.80 4.99 2.77
N GLY A 16 24.65 5.94 3.70
CA GLY A 16 23.69 5.84 4.82
C GLY A 16 22.22 6.05 4.46
N ALA A 17 21.91 6.54 3.26
CA ALA A 17 20.54 6.89 2.85
C ALA A 17 19.71 5.73 2.27
N PHE A 18 20.27 4.52 2.15
CA PHE A 18 19.61 3.35 1.55
C PHE A 18 19.19 2.28 2.57
N VAL A 19 18.86 2.67 3.81
CA VAL A 19 18.07 1.78 4.69
C VAL A 19 16.61 1.78 4.23
N GLY A 20 16.40 1.26 3.02
CA GLY A 20 15.08 0.88 2.54
C GLY A 20 14.70 -0.40 3.26
N CYS A 21 13.91 -0.27 4.34
CA CYS A 21 13.35 -1.40 5.06
C CYS A 21 12.50 -2.26 4.10
N SER A 22 13.06 -3.39 3.66
CA SER A 22 12.25 -4.46 3.07
C SER A 22 11.51 -5.16 4.22
N GLY A 23 10.32 -4.69 4.56
CA GLY A 23 9.42 -5.37 5.49
C GLY A 23 8.92 -6.69 4.92
N SER A 24 9.77 -7.73 4.91
CA SER A 24 9.45 -9.10 4.47
C SER A 24 8.86 -9.96 5.58
N GLY A 25 8.18 -9.34 6.55
CA GLY A 25 7.50 -10.04 7.64
C GLY A 25 6.32 -10.86 7.11
N ARG A 26 6.11 -12.05 7.69
CA ARG A 26 4.85 -12.79 7.53
C ARG A 26 3.72 -11.92 8.04
N LEU A 27 2.65 -11.84 7.27
CA LEU A 27 1.42 -11.20 7.69
C LEU A 27 0.67 -12.08 8.68
N SER A 28 0.09 -11.45 9.70
CA SER A 28 -0.79 -12.11 10.67
C SER A 28 -2.08 -11.30 10.77
N TYR A 29 -3.21 -11.96 10.51
CA TYR A 29 -4.55 -11.38 10.63
C TYR A 29 -5.56 -12.48 10.95
N GLU A 30 -6.59 -12.14 11.70
CA GLU A 30 -7.59 -13.10 12.20
C GLU A 30 -8.86 -13.20 11.32
N GLY A 31 -9.01 -12.29 10.34
CA GLY A 31 -10.18 -12.25 9.48
C GLY A 31 -10.19 -11.10 8.48
N PRO A 32 -11.24 -10.95 7.65
CA PRO A 32 -11.31 -9.90 6.64
C PRO A 32 -11.41 -8.50 7.27
N LYS A 33 -12.06 -8.37 8.43
CA LYS A 33 -12.11 -7.12 9.19
C LYS A 33 -10.74 -6.69 9.67
N ASP A 34 -10.03 -7.61 10.32
CA ASP A 34 -8.71 -7.35 10.88
C ASP A 34 -7.69 -7.03 9.78
N ALA A 35 -7.66 -7.81 8.70
CA ALA A 35 -6.85 -7.51 7.52
C ALA A 35 -7.16 -6.12 6.92
N TYR A 36 -8.44 -5.73 6.85
CA TYR A 36 -8.83 -4.39 6.40
C TYR A 36 -8.32 -3.30 7.35
N GLN A 37 -8.52 -3.46 8.66
CA GLN A 37 -8.13 -2.48 9.68
C GLN A 37 -6.61 -2.28 9.71
N GLN A 38 -5.84 -3.37 9.71
CA GLN A 38 -4.39 -3.31 9.60
C GLN A 38 -3.97 -2.65 8.28
N GLY A 39 -4.63 -2.97 7.17
CA GLY A 39 -4.34 -2.35 5.87
C GLY A 39 -4.55 -0.83 5.88
N VAL A 40 -5.57 -0.34 6.59
CA VAL A 40 -5.80 1.09 6.80
C VAL A 40 -4.67 1.71 7.63
N ALA A 41 -4.27 1.09 8.74
CA ALA A 41 -3.17 1.56 9.57
C ALA A 41 -1.87 1.69 8.75
N GLN A 42 -1.52 0.65 7.99
CA GLN A 42 -0.31 0.67 7.16
C GLN A 42 -0.38 1.70 6.01
N MET A 43 -1.58 2.01 5.52
CA MET A 43 -1.77 3.08 4.54
C MET A 43 -1.61 4.48 5.17
N GLU A 44 -1.96 4.64 6.44
CA GLU A 44 -1.79 5.86 7.22
C GLU A 44 -0.32 6.08 7.59
N ASP A 45 0.40 4.99 7.90
CA ASP A 45 1.85 4.97 8.12
C ASP A 45 2.69 5.10 6.83
N GLU A 46 2.02 5.28 5.69
CA GLU A 46 2.62 5.36 4.35
C GLU A 46 3.41 4.12 3.90
N ASP A 47 3.34 3.00 4.64
CA ASP A 47 3.78 1.69 4.17
C ASP A 47 2.76 1.10 3.19
N TYR A 48 2.73 1.71 2.00
CA TYR A 48 1.79 1.35 0.95
C TYR A 48 1.98 -0.09 0.47
N GLN A 49 3.20 -0.63 0.53
CA GLN A 49 3.47 -2.01 0.13
C GLN A 49 2.81 -2.97 1.10
N GLN A 50 2.95 -2.73 2.41
CA GLN A 50 2.34 -3.53 3.45
C GLN A 50 0.80 -3.42 3.41
N ALA A 51 0.28 -2.21 3.25
CA ALA A 51 -1.15 -1.94 3.09
C ALA A 51 -1.76 -2.68 1.89
N ILE A 52 -1.09 -2.69 0.73
CA ILE A 52 -1.53 -3.43 -0.46
C ILE A 52 -1.66 -4.93 -0.15
N ARG A 53 -0.71 -5.52 0.58
CA ARG A 53 -0.79 -6.95 0.94
C ARG A 53 -1.97 -7.23 1.87
N LEU A 54 -2.21 -6.37 2.85
CA LEU A 54 -3.32 -6.49 3.80
C LEU A 54 -4.69 -6.29 3.14
N PHE A 55 -4.85 -5.31 2.25
CA PHE A 55 -6.09 -5.16 1.51
C PHE A 55 -6.37 -6.34 0.56
N ARG A 56 -5.33 -7.00 0.05
CA ARG A 56 -5.49 -8.24 -0.73
C ARG A 56 -5.93 -9.42 0.15
N ALA A 57 -5.41 -9.51 1.36
CA ALA A 57 -5.76 -10.56 2.32
C ALA A 57 -7.26 -10.57 2.67
N VAL A 58 -7.96 -9.42 2.61
CA VAL A 58 -9.42 -9.34 2.79
C VAL A 58 -10.17 -10.28 1.84
N PHE A 59 -9.66 -10.53 0.64
CA PHE A 59 -10.30 -11.39 -0.36
C PHE A 59 -9.99 -12.88 -0.18
N GLU A 60 -9.06 -13.25 0.71
CA GLU A 60 -8.78 -14.66 1.05
C GLU A 60 -9.94 -15.31 1.79
N TYR A 61 -10.77 -14.50 2.46
CA TYR A 61 -12.01 -14.92 3.13
C TYR A 61 -13.24 -14.86 2.21
N GLY A 62 -13.03 -14.96 0.89
CA GLY A 62 -14.07 -14.88 -0.12
C GLY A 62 -14.43 -13.44 -0.52
N ARG A 63 -14.94 -13.26 -1.73
CA ARG A 63 -15.14 -11.91 -2.34
C ARG A 63 -16.46 -11.23 -1.95
N GLY A 64 -17.36 -11.94 -1.29
CA GLY A 64 -18.68 -11.44 -0.88
C GLY A 64 -18.76 -10.93 0.55
N ASN A 65 -17.65 -10.92 1.30
CA ASN A 65 -17.64 -10.41 2.67
C ASN A 65 -17.88 -8.89 2.72
N GLU A 66 -18.40 -8.39 3.83
CA GLU A 66 -18.79 -6.98 4.00
C GLU A 66 -17.62 -5.97 3.85
N TRP A 67 -16.38 -6.43 4.04
CA TRP A 67 -15.17 -5.61 3.95
C TRP A 67 -14.60 -5.54 2.54
N ALA A 68 -14.98 -6.47 1.65
CA ALA A 68 -14.45 -6.58 0.30
C ALA A 68 -14.63 -5.30 -0.56
N PRO A 69 -15.80 -4.61 -0.57
CA PRO A 69 -15.94 -3.37 -1.33
C PRO A 69 -14.98 -2.27 -0.83
N LYS A 70 -14.92 -2.04 0.49
CA LYS A 70 -14.05 -1.04 1.10
C LYS A 70 -12.57 -1.36 0.89
N ALA A 71 -12.18 -2.63 1.01
CA ALA A 71 -10.82 -3.09 0.76
C ALA A 71 -10.40 -2.90 -0.71
N ARG A 72 -11.29 -3.19 -1.67
CA ARG A 72 -11.03 -2.97 -3.11
C ARG A 72 -10.80 -1.48 -3.41
N PHE A 73 -11.64 -0.61 -2.85
CA PHE A 73 -11.51 0.83 -3.01
C PHE A 73 -10.20 1.35 -2.37
N LYS A 74 -9.91 0.94 -1.14
CA LYS A 74 -8.67 1.31 -0.44
C LYS A 74 -7.43 0.79 -1.17
N LEU A 75 -7.45 -0.44 -1.71
CA LEU A 75 -6.39 -0.97 -2.53
C LEU A 75 -6.08 -0.07 -3.74
N ALA A 76 -7.11 0.41 -4.45
CA ALA A 76 -6.93 1.36 -5.55
C ALA A 76 -6.30 2.68 -5.08
N MET A 77 -6.79 3.25 -3.97
CA MET A 77 -6.22 4.46 -3.38
C MET A 77 -4.75 4.28 -2.97
N THR A 78 -4.40 3.16 -2.35
CA THR A 78 -3.03 2.85 -1.91
C THR A 78 -2.09 2.68 -3.10
N GLN A 79 -2.53 2.02 -4.18
CA GLN A 79 -1.76 1.94 -5.42
C GLN A 79 -1.50 3.33 -6.01
N ARG A 80 -2.49 4.23 -5.95
CA ARG A 80 -2.34 5.62 -6.40
C ARG A 80 -1.33 6.38 -5.55
N LYS A 81 -1.42 6.26 -4.21
CA LYS A 81 -0.46 6.87 -3.28
C LYS A 81 0.97 6.36 -3.47
N LEU A 82 1.13 5.09 -3.86
CA LEU A 82 2.41 4.49 -4.22
C LEU A 82 2.94 4.92 -5.61
N GLY A 83 2.22 5.80 -6.33
CA GLY A 83 2.60 6.26 -7.68
C GLY A 83 2.25 5.29 -8.81
N LYS A 84 1.54 4.19 -8.52
CA LYS A 84 1.15 3.17 -9.50
C LYS A 84 -0.19 3.53 -10.15
N HIS A 85 -0.25 4.68 -10.83
CA HIS A 85 -1.49 5.26 -11.35
C HIS A 85 -2.28 4.34 -12.31
N LEU A 86 -1.60 3.65 -13.24
CA LEU A 86 -2.27 2.70 -14.16
C LEU A 86 -2.91 1.52 -13.42
N ILE A 87 -2.24 1.02 -12.38
CA ILE A 87 -2.77 -0.08 -11.55
C ILE A 87 -3.97 0.44 -10.75
N ALA A 88 -3.86 1.64 -10.16
CA ALA A 88 -4.96 2.26 -9.42
C ALA A 88 -6.21 2.45 -10.31
N ALA A 89 -6.05 2.99 -11.53
CA ALA A 89 -7.15 3.19 -12.47
C ALA A 89 -7.87 1.88 -12.82
N ASN A 90 -7.10 0.80 -13.05
CA ASN A 90 -7.67 -0.52 -13.29
C ASN A 90 -8.42 -1.06 -12.05
N GLU A 91 -7.89 -0.82 -10.85
CA GLU A 91 -8.52 -1.22 -9.59
C GLU A 91 -9.83 -0.45 -9.34
N PHE A 92 -9.86 0.87 -9.58
CA PHE A 92 -11.07 1.69 -9.52
C PHE A 92 -12.11 1.27 -10.55
N LYS A 93 -11.70 1.05 -11.81
CA LYS A 93 -12.60 0.52 -12.86
C LYS A 93 -13.25 -0.79 -12.44
N ARG A 94 -12.48 -1.71 -11.86
CA ARG A 94 -13.06 -2.97 -11.39
C ARG A 94 -13.97 -2.77 -10.18
N PHE A 95 -13.64 -1.83 -9.28
CA PHE A 95 -14.50 -1.47 -8.16
C PHE A 95 -15.86 -0.98 -8.65
N THR A 96 -15.90 -0.06 -9.61
CA THR A 96 -17.18 0.46 -10.15
C THR A 96 -17.97 -0.61 -10.92
N GLN A 97 -17.30 -1.57 -11.57
CA GLN A 97 -17.96 -2.71 -12.22
C GLN A 97 -18.58 -3.71 -11.23
N LEU A 98 -17.85 -4.03 -10.15
CA LEU A 98 -18.29 -5.03 -9.16
C LEU A 98 -19.29 -4.46 -8.16
N TYR A 99 -19.15 -3.20 -7.77
CA TYR A 99 -19.88 -2.56 -6.68
C TYR A 99 -20.65 -1.33 -7.16
N ARG A 100 -21.37 -1.46 -8.29
CA ARG A 100 -22.04 -0.36 -9.02
C ARG A 100 -22.88 0.60 -8.17
N ASN A 101 -23.51 0.10 -7.11
CA ASN A 101 -24.40 0.89 -6.24
C ASN A 101 -23.76 1.25 -4.89
N HIS A 102 -22.46 1.03 -4.72
CA HIS A 102 -21.78 1.34 -3.45
C HIS A 102 -21.57 2.84 -3.31
N GLU A 103 -21.73 3.37 -2.10
CA GLU A 103 -21.57 4.80 -1.74
C GLU A 103 -20.22 5.42 -2.13
N LEU A 104 -19.21 4.59 -2.44
CA LEU A 104 -17.85 5.04 -2.79
C LEU A 104 -17.63 5.10 -4.30
N VAL A 105 -18.59 4.65 -5.12
CA VAL A 105 -18.49 4.72 -6.59
C VAL A 105 -18.24 6.14 -7.09
N PRO A 106 -18.91 7.20 -6.57
CA PRO A 106 -18.62 8.58 -6.98
C PRO A 106 -17.21 9.06 -6.62
N ARG A 107 -16.45 8.32 -5.81
CA ARG A 107 -15.09 8.67 -5.38
C ARG A 107 -14.01 7.85 -6.10
N ALA A 108 -14.39 6.98 -7.03
CA ALA A 108 -13.49 6.06 -7.71
C ALA A 108 -12.95 6.70 -9.00
N GLU A 109 -11.82 7.43 -8.88
CA GLU A 109 -11.14 8.18 -9.95
C GLU A 109 -9.63 7.93 -9.99
#